data_AF-A0A965MXU7-F1
#
_entry.id   AF-A0A965MXU7-F1
#
_cell.length_a   1.000
_cell.length_b   1.000
_cell.length_c   1.000
_cell.angle_alpha   90.00
_cell.angle_beta   90.00
_cell.angle_gamma   90.00
#
_symmetry.space_group_name_H-M   'P 1'
#
loop_
_entity.id
_entity.type
_entity.pdbx_description
1 polymer ?
#
loop_
_entity_poly.entity_id
_entity_poly.type
_entity_poly.pdbx_seq_one_letter_code
_entity_poly.pdbx_strand_id
1 'polypeptide(L)' 'LNKNSIPYDPEAPSVTSGIRVGTPATTTQGMGTDEMKTIASLIARAIKSDDAAAHAAIKSEVHSLTARFPIYQA' A
#
# COMPACT_ATOMS: atom_id res chain seq x y z
N LEU A 1 4.77 -2.48 3.98
CA LEU A 1 4.25 -3.76 3.44
C LEU A 1 5.40 -4.73 3.32
N ASN A 2 5.16 -6.03 3.49
CA ASN A 2 6.16 -7.05 3.22
C ASN A 2 5.53 -8.27 2.57
N LYS A 3 6.30 -8.94 1.70
CA LYS A 3 5.99 -10.28 1.20
C LYS A 3 5.86 -11.24 2.38
N ASN A 4 4.87 -12.12 2.35
CA ASN A 4 4.57 -13.02 3.46
C ASN A 4 3.90 -14.30 2.94
N SER A 5 4.39 -15.46 3.37
CA SER A 5 3.76 -16.73 3.05
C SER A 5 2.33 -16.81 3.59
N ILE A 6 1.48 -17.52 2.87
CA ILE A 6 0.12 -17.88 3.29
C ILE A 6 0.08 -19.33 3.76
N PRO A 7 -0.96 -19.78 4.49
CA PRO A 7 -1.13 -21.20 4.80
C PRO A 7 -1.12 -22.05 3.52
N TYR A 8 -0.30 -23.10 3.51
CA TYR A 8 -0.10 -24.00 2.36
C TYR A 8 0.34 -23.27 1.07
N ASP A 9 1.17 -22.23 1.20
CA ASP A 9 1.69 -21.47 0.07
C ASP A 9 2.37 -22.41 -0.96
N PRO A 10 1.94 -22.42 -2.23
CA PRO A 10 2.58 -23.23 -3.26
C PRO A 10 3.97 -22.68 -3.65
N GLU A 11 4.23 -21.40 -3.36
CA GLU A 11 5.45 -20.72 -3.74
C GLU A 11 6.56 -20.86 -2.69
N ALA A 12 7.82 -20.73 -3.16
CA ALA A 12 8.98 -20.79 -2.28
C ALA A 12 9.01 -19.61 -1.28
N PRO A 13 9.66 -19.78 -0.10
CA PRO A 13 9.77 -18.72 0.91
C PRO A 13 10.39 -17.40 0.42
N SER A 14 11.18 -17.42 -0.66
CA SER A 14 11.79 -16.23 -1.27
C SER A 14 10.85 -15.45 -2.19
N VAL A 15 9.75 -16.06 -2.65
CA VAL A 15 8.77 -15.47 -3.56
C VAL A 15 7.50 -15.11 -2.82
N THR A 16 6.87 -16.11 -2.18
CA THR A 16 5.59 -16.06 -1.44
C THR A 16 4.38 -15.55 -2.25
N SER A 17 3.20 -16.07 -1.95
CA SER A 17 1.95 -15.69 -2.63
C SER A 17 1.20 -14.54 -1.95
N GLY A 18 1.66 -14.06 -0.79
CA GLY A 18 0.92 -13.12 0.05
C GLY A 18 1.66 -11.82 0.40
N ILE A 19 0.89 -10.86 0.89
CA ILE A 19 1.40 -9.62 1.49
C ILE A 19 0.80 -9.43 2.88
N ARG A 20 1.60 -8.86 3.79
CA ARG A 20 1.12 -8.41 5.10
C ARG A 20 0.98 -6.89 5.10
N VAL A 21 -0.21 -6.42 5.46
CA VAL A 21 -0.58 -5.01 5.56
C VAL A 21 -0.78 -4.65 7.03
N GLY A 22 -0.26 -3.51 7.47
CA GLY A 22 -0.45 -3.01 8.82
C GLY A 22 -0.76 -1.51 8.80
N THR A 23 -1.62 -1.08 9.71
CA THR A 23 -2.08 0.29 9.89
C THR A 23 -1.30 1.16 10.89
N PRO A 24 -0.44 0.65 11.82
CA PRO A 24 0.15 1.49 12.87
C PRO A 24 0.86 2.75 12.37
N ALA A 25 1.60 2.66 11.26
CA ALA A 25 2.31 3.80 10.70
C ALA A 25 1.35 4.88 10.20
N THR A 26 0.32 4.49 9.46
CA THR A 26 -0.65 5.45 8.88
C THR A 26 -1.56 6.05 9.95
N THR A 27 -1.97 5.26 10.95
CA THR A 27 -2.80 5.77 12.05
C THR A 27 -2.01 6.70 12.98
N THR A 28 -0.72 6.41 13.22
CA THR A 28 0.16 7.33 13.97
C THR A 28 0.33 8.66 13.25
N GLN A 29 0.31 8.64 11.91
CA GLN A 29 0.36 9.85 11.07
C GLN A 29 -1.01 10.55 10.95
N GLY A 30 -2.05 10.10 11.65
CA GLY A 30 -3.36 10.76 11.70
C GLY A 30 -4.34 10.35 10.59
N MET A 31 -4.03 9.33 9.79
CA MET A 31 -4.94 8.83 8.76
C MET A 31 -6.09 8.01 9.38
N GLY A 32 -7.32 8.26 8.92
CA GLY A 32 -8.54 7.61 9.41
C GLY A 32 -9.08 6.53 8.47
N THR A 33 -10.33 6.13 8.71
CA THR A 33 -11.02 5.08 7.95
C THR A 33 -11.21 5.43 6.47
N ASP A 34 -11.42 6.71 6.14
CA ASP A 34 -11.61 7.15 4.75
C ASP A 34 -10.30 7.14 3.97
N GLU A 35 -9.19 7.52 4.59
CA GLU A 35 -7.86 7.32 4.02
C GLU A 35 -7.57 5.83 3.82
N MET A 36 -7.96 4.95 4.76
CA MET A 36 -7.77 3.51 4.61
C MET A 36 -8.50 2.93 3.39
N LYS A 37 -9.72 3.39 3.09
CA LYS A 37 -10.44 3.01 1.86
C LYS A 37 -9.65 3.40 0.62
N THR A 38 -9.08 4.61 0.63
CA THR A 38 -8.27 5.13 -0.47
C THR A 38 -7.01 4.29 -0.65
N ILE A 39 -6.28 4.00 0.44
CA ILE A 39 -5.08 3.16 0.42
C ILE A 39 -5.40 1.76 -0.11
N ALA A 40 -6.49 1.14 0.34
CA ALA A 40 -6.92 -0.17 -0.15
C ALA A 40 -7.20 -0.18 -1.66
N SER A 41 -7.87 0.87 -2.17
CA SER A 41 -8.11 1.04 -3.61
C SER A 41 -6.82 1.19 -4.42
N LEU A 42 -5.87 2.00 -3.93
CA LEU A 42 -4.56 2.20 -4.57
C LEU A 42 -3.76 0.88 -4.63
N ILE A 43 -3.74 0.11 -3.53
CA ILE A 43 -3.10 -1.21 -3.49
C ILE A 43 -3.76 -2.16 -4.49
N ALA A 44 -5.10 -2.23 -4.51
CA ALA A 44 -5.81 -3.12 -5.42
C ALA A 44 -5.57 -2.78 -6.90
N ARG A 45 -5.50 -1.49 -7.25
CA ARG A 45 -5.16 -1.03 -8.60
C ARG A 45 -3.73 -1.38 -8.98
N ALA A 46 -2.78 -1.20 -8.06
CA ALA A 46 -1.38 -1.52 -8.30
C ALA A 46 -1.15 -3.02 -8.55
N ILE A 47 -1.89 -3.90 -7.86
CA ILE A 47 -1.82 -5.36 -8.05
C ILE A 47 -2.42 -5.80 -9.38
N LYS A 48 -3.46 -5.11 -9.88
CA LYS A 48 -4.22 -5.53 -11.06
C LYS A 48 -3.59 -5.14 -12.40
N SER A 49 -2.53 -4.33 -12.39
CA SER A 49 -1.95 -3.74 -13.60
C SER A 49 -0.45 -3.81 -13.53
N ASP A 50 0.19 -4.17 -14.64
CA ASP A 50 1.65 -4.05 -14.86
C ASP A 50 2.00 -2.88 -15.80
N ASP A 51 1.00 -2.08 -16.21
CA ASP A 51 1.23 -0.88 -17.02
C ASP A 51 1.97 0.22 -16.24
N ALA A 52 3.09 0.67 -16.79
CA ALA A 52 3.93 1.71 -16.21
C ALA A 52 3.20 3.06 -16.09
N ALA A 53 2.31 3.40 -17.02
CA ALA A 53 1.55 4.64 -16.95
C ALA A 53 0.53 4.61 -15.80
N ALA A 54 -0.19 3.49 -15.64
CA ALA A 54 -1.06 3.26 -14.49
C ALA A 54 -0.29 3.35 -13.16
N HIS A 55 0.91 2.78 -13.07
CA HIS A 55 1.76 2.88 -11.87
C HIS A 55 2.22 4.31 -11.60
N ALA A 56 2.57 5.08 -12.64
CA ALA A 56 2.94 6.48 -12.49
C ALA A 56 1.77 7.33 -11.94
N ALA A 57 0.55 7.10 -12.41
CA ALA A 57 -0.65 7.74 -11.89
C ALA A 57 -0.89 7.39 -10.42
N ILE A 58 -0.85 6.09 -10.06
CA ILE A 58 -1.00 5.62 -8.68
C ILE A 58 0.05 6.26 -7.77
N LYS A 59 1.32 6.35 -8.22
CA LYS A 59 2.38 7.00 -7.46
C LYS A 59 2.06 8.48 -7.16
N SER A 60 1.53 9.21 -8.14
CA SER A 60 1.11 10.60 -7.96
C SER A 60 -0.04 10.73 -6.95
N GLU A 61 -1.04 9.84 -7.02
CA GLU A 61 -2.15 9.77 -6.07
C GLU A 61 -1.66 9.46 -4.64
N VAL A 62 -0.71 8.53 -4.49
CA VAL A 62 -0.07 8.22 -3.19
C VAL A 62 0.63 9.45 -2.62
N HIS A 63 1.43 10.17 -3.43
CA HIS A 63 2.10 11.39 -2.98
C HIS A 63 1.11 12.48 -2.55
N SER A 64 0.01 12.63 -3.29
CA SER A 64 -1.03 13.61 -2.97
C SER A 64 -1.71 13.27 -1.64
N LEU A 65 -1.94 11.98 -1.36
CA LEU A 65 -2.48 11.52 -0.09
C LEU A 65 -1.51 11.77 1.07
N THR A 66 -0.23 11.37 0.93
CA THR A 66 0.75 11.48 2.03
C THR A 66 1.15 12.92 2.32
N ALA A 67 1.13 13.81 1.33
CA ALA A 67 1.40 15.24 1.51
C ALA A 67 0.40 15.92 2.49
N ARG A 68 -0.80 15.36 2.67
CA ARG A 68 -1.80 15.84 3.64
C ARG A 68 -1.44 15.51 5.09
N PHE A 69 -0.50 14.58 5.31
CA PHE A 69 -0.09 14.05 6.61
C PHE A 69 1.44 14.09 6.75
N PRO A 70 2.06 15.28 6.90
CA PRO A 70 3.51 15.42 6.93
C PRO A 70 4.11 14.83 8.22
N ILE A 71 5.20 14.07 8.07
CA ILE A 71 5.90 13.40 9.18
C ILE A 71 6.58 14.41 10.12
N TYR A 72 7.06 15.51 9.57
CA TYR A 72 7.70 16.59 10.33
C TYR A 72 6.95 17.90 10.05
N GLN A 73 6.54 18.59 11.11
CA GLN A 73 6.06 19.97 11.02
C GLN A 73 7.28 20.87 10.79
N ALA A 74 7.17 21.86 9.91
CA ALA A 74 8.21 22.86 9.68
C ALA A 74 8.40 23.78 10.89
#